data_AF-A0A355RG62-F1
#
_entry.id   AF-A0A355RG62-F1
#
_cell.length_a   1.000
_cell.length_b   1.000
_cell.length_c   1.000
_cell.angle_alpha   90.00
_cell.angle_beta   90.00
_cell.angle_gamma   90.00
#
_symmetry.space_group_name_H-M   'P 1'
#
loop_
_entity.id
_entity.type
_entity.pdbx_description
1 polymer ?
#
loop_
_entity_poly.entity_id
_entity_poly.type
_entity_poly.pdbx_seq_one_letter_code
_entity_poly.pdbx_strand_id
1 'polypeptide(L)'
;VLIPLQSEFFALEGLSQLMLTVREVRKTANTDLRIEGIVLTMFDQRNNLSLQVEQDARDNLGELVFQVKIPRNVRLSEAPSFSMPVLQYDSLSKGAMAYRALTQEFLKNNLATESVKEV
;
A
#
# COMPACT_ATOMS: atom_id res chain seq x y z
N VAL A 1 3.49 2.63 9.72
CA VAL A 1 3.74 1.37 8.99
C VAL A 1 2.90 1.36 7.74
N LEU A 2 3.54 1.25 6.57
CA LEU A 2 2.85 1.08 5.29
C LEU A 2 2.80 -0.42 4.97
N ILE A 3 1.61 -0.95 4.65
CA ILE A 3 1.41 -2.39 4.43
C ILE A 3 1.14 -2.63 2.94
N PRO A 4 2.06 -3.29 2.20
CA PRO A 4 1.76 -3.75 0.85
C PRO A 4 0.89 -5.01 0.92
N LEU A 5 -0.29 -4.95 0.33
CA LEU A 5 -1.24 -6.05 0.24
C LEU A 5 -1.32 -6.53 -1.21
N GLN A 6 -0.88 -7.76 -1.48
CA GLN A 6 -0.98 -8.35 -2.81
C GLN A 6 -2.40 -8.88 -3.04
N SER A 7 -3.02 -8.54 -4.16
CA SER A 7 -4.44 -8.86 -4.42
C SER A 7 -4.68 -10.31 -4.88
N GLU A 8 -4.37 -11.27 -4.00
CA GLU A 8 -4.45 -12.72 -4.20
C GLU A 8 -5.21 -13.43 -3.04
N PHE A 9 -5.47 -14.73 -3.20
CA PHE A 9 -6.45 -15.50 -2.40
C PHE A 9 -6.23 -15.41 -0.87
N PHE A 10 -4.99 -15.33 -0.39
CA PHE A 10 -4.65 -15.31 1.05
C PHE A 10 -4.35 -13.92 1.62
N ALA A 11 -4.61 -12.85 0.87
CA ALA A 11 -4.19 -11.50 1.23
C ALA A 11 -4.73 -11.06 2.60
N LEU A 12 -6.01 -11.32 2.88
CA LEU A 12 -6.71 -10.80 4.05
C LEU A 12 -6.47 -11.60 5.33
N GLU A 13 -6.18 -12.90 5.21
CA GLU A 13 -5.87 -13.75 6.36
C GLU A 13 -4.55 -13.31 7.01
N GLY A 14 -3.50 -13.17 6.21
CA GLY A 14 -2.20 -12.70 6.69
C GLY A 14 -2.24 -11.27 7.22
N LEU A 15 -3.07 -10.42 6.63
CA LEU A 15 -3.28 -9.05 7.11
C LEU A 15 -3.83 -9.04 8.55
N SER A 16 -4.81 -9.88 8.86
CA SER A 16 -5.41 -9.93 10.20
C SER A 16 -4.38 -10.26 11.28
N GLN A 17 -3.47 -11.20 11.00
CA GLN A 17 -2.37 -11.55 11.90
C GLN A 17 -1.38 -10.38 12.04
N LEU A 18 -1.01 -9.72 10.95
CA LEU A 18 -0.14 -8.54 10.98
C LEU A 18 -0.74 -7.41 11.83
N MET A 19 -2.05 -7.18 11.73
CA MET A 19 -2.75 -6.17 12.53
C MET A 19 -2.69 -6.49 14.03
N LEU A 20 -2.67 -7.77 14.42
CA LEU A 20 -2.49 -8.19 15.82
C LEU A 20 -1.04 -7.93 16.26
N THR A 21 -0.06 -8.30 15.46
CA THR A 21 1.37 -8.08 15.76
C THR A 21 1.69 -6.60 15.93
N VAL A 22 1.20 -5.73 15.02
CA VAL A 22 1.40 -4.29 15.13
C VAL A 22 0.75 -3.74 16.41
N ARG A 23 -0.43 -4.24 16.80
CA ARG A 23 -1.09 -3.86 18.05
C ARG A 23 -0.30 -4.29 19.28
N GLU A 24 0.33 -5.46 19.25
CA GLU A 24 1.17 -5.96 20.34
C GLU A 24 2.44 -5.13 20.50
N VAL A 25 3.21 -4.95 19.41
CA VAL A 25 4.41 -4.11 19.39
C VAL A 25 4.10 -2.69 19.87
N ARG A 26 2.93 -2.15 19.47
CA ARG A 26 2.48 -0.84 19.93
C ARG A 26 2.30 -0.78 21.45
N LYS A 27 1.82 -1.86 22.08
CA LYS A 27 1.59 -1.91 23.54
C LYS A 27 2.88 -2.15 24.33
N THR A 28 3.83 -2.89 23.77
CA THR A 28 4.99 -3.40 24.53
C THR A 28 6.29 -2.67 24.26
N ALA A 29 6.49 -2.14 23.06
CA ALA A 29 7.80 -1.63 22.62
C ALA A 29 7.77 -0.24 21.98
N ASN A 30 6.70 0.13 21.26
CA ASN A 30 6.61 1.42 20.57
C ASN A 30 5.19 1.98 20.54
N THR A 31 4.81 2.76 21.55
CA THR A 31 3.46 3.33 21.72
C THR A 31 3.02 4.24 20.58
N ASP A 32 3.97 4.81 19.84
CA ASP A 32 3.71 5.72 18.72
C ASP A 32 3.57 4.98 17.39
N LEU A 33 3.72 3.66 17.37
CA LEU A 33 3.56 2.87 16.16
C LEU A 33 2.12 2.97 15.62
N ARG A 34 1.97 3.56 14.43
CA ARG A 34 0.70 3.65 13.70
C ARG A 34 0.78 2.90 12.38
N ILE A 35 -0.37 2.43 11.92
CA ILE A 35 -0.53 1.95 10.54
C ILE A 35 -0.91 3.16 9.74
N GLU A 36 -0.08 3.47 8.75
CA GLU A 36 -0.22 4.64 7.90
C GLU A 36 -1.21 4.37 6.76
N GLY A 37 -1.25 3.12 6.32
CA GLY A 37 -2.24 2.64 5.38
C GLY A 37 -1.78 1.38 4.68
N ILE A 38 -2.62 0.93 3.77
CA ILE A 38 -2.54 -0.34 3.08
C ILE A 38 -2.59 -0.07 1.59
N VAL A 39 -1.54 -0.45 0.88
CA VAL A 39 -1.43 -0.26 -0.56
C VAL A 39 -1.67 -1.58 -1.28
N LEU A 40 -2.63 -1.61 -2.20
CA LEU A 40 -2.85 -2.77 -3.05
C LEU A 40 -1.74 -2.86 -4.09
N THR A 41 -1.09 -4.02 -4.17
CA THR A 41 0.06 -4.27 -5.04
C THR A 41 -0.16 -5.44 -5.98
N MET A 42 0.60 -5.46 -7.08
CA MET A 42 0.48 -6.43 -8.17
C MET A 42 -0.95 -6.55 -8.71
N PHE A 43 -1.71 -5.46 -8.64
CA PHE A 43 -3.12 -5.42 -8.98
C PHE A 43 -3.34 -5.66 -10.48
N ASP A 44 -4.27 -6.55 -10.84
CA ASP A 44 -4.71 -6.78 -12.21
C ASP A 44 -6.22 -6.57 -12.31
N GLN A 45 -6.64 -5.49 -12.98
CA GLN A 45 -8.06 -5.15 -13.18
C GLN A 45 -8.86 -6.21 -13.95
N ARG A 46 -8.18 -7.08 -14.70
CA ARG A 46 -8.82 -8.14 -15.47
C ARG A 46 -9.09 -9.39 -14.63
N ASN A 47 -8.53 -9.45 -13.42
CA ASN A 47 -8.69 -10.57 -12.52
C ASN A 47 -9.79 -10.26 -11.50
N ASN A 48 -10.88 -11.02 -11.57
CA ASN A 48 -11.99 -10.90 -10.62
C ASN A 48 -11.54 -11.08 -9.16
N LEU A 49 -10.55 -11.94 -8.90
CA LEU A 49 -10.01 -12.12 -7.55
C LEU A 49 -9.36 -10.83 -7.04
N SER A 50 -8.65 -10.10 -7.90
CA SER A 50 -8.03 -8.84 -7.48
C SER A 50 -9.08 -7.78 -7.14
N LEU A 51 -10.20 -7.76 -7.88
CA LEU A 51 -11.34 -6.88 -7.59
C LEU A 51 -12.03 -7.26 -6.27
N GLN A 52 -12.24 -8.56 -6.03
CA GLN A 52 -12.82 -9.05 -4.77
C GLN A 52 -11.94 -8.68 -3.57
N VAL A 53 -10.62 -8.90 -3.66
CA VAL A 53 -9.69 -8.54 -2.58
C VAL A 53 -9.67 -7.03 -2.34
N GLU A 54 -9.74 -6.20 -3.40
CA GLU A 54 -9.88 -4.75 -3.23
C GLU A 54 -11.16 -4.40 -2.47
N GLN A 55 -12.30 -4.95 -2.90
CA GLN A 55 -13.59 -4.68 -2.29
C GLN A 55 -13.60 -5.08 -0.82
N ASP A 56 -13.20 -6.31 -0.52
CA ASP A 56 -13.14 -6.82 0.84
C ASP A 56 -12.18 -6.00 1.72
N ALA A 57 -11.00 -5.61 1.20
CA ALA A 57 -10.07 -4.75 1.92
C ALA A 57 -10.72 -3.40 2.26
N ARG A 58 -11.41 -2.78 1.30
CA ARG A 58 -12.09 -1.50 1.51
C ARG A 58 -13.26 -1.61 2.48
N ASP A 59 -14.05 -2.67 2.40
CA ASP A 59 -15.19 -2.90 3.30
C ASP A 59 -14.75 -3.13 4.75
N ASN A 60 -13.61 -3.80 4.96
CA ASN A 60 -13.13 -4.14 6.31
C ASN A 60 -12.22 -3.07 6.92
N LEU A 61 -11.49 -2.30 6.10
CA LEU A 61 -10.38 -1.44 6.56
C LEU A 61 -10.62 0.04 6.21
N GLY A 62 -11.61 0.32 5.36
CA GLY A 62 -12.08 1.66 5.03
C GLY A 62 -10.96 2.58 4.54
N GLU A 63 -10.84 3.72 5.20
CA GLU A 63 -9.90 4.80 4.85
C GLU A 63 -8.42 4.42 5.02
N LEU A 64 -8.11 3.30 5.68
CA LEU A 64 -6.74 2.80 5.74
C LEU A 64 -6.23 2.31 4.37
N VAL A 65 -7.11 1.98 3.43
CA VAL A 65 -6.71 1.47 2.11
C VAL A 65 -6.53 2.63 1.14
N PHE A 66 -5.30 2.81 0.65
CA PHE A 66 -4.98 3.80 -0.38
C PHE A 66 -5.88 3.61 -1.61
N GLN A 67 -6.28 4.72 -2.24
CA GLN A 67 -7.01 4.73 -3.49
C GLN A 67 -6.10 4.32 -4.65
N VAL A 68 -4.83 4.73 -4.61
CA VAL A 68 -3.82 4.32 -5.58
C VAL A 68 -3.48 2.84 -5.42
N LYS A 69 -3.40 2.16 -6.56
CA LYS A 69 -3.05 0.73 -6.67
C LYS A 69 -1.77 0.61 -7.48
N ILE A 70 -0.85 -0.24 -7.03
CA ILE A 70 0.37 -0.56 -7.79
C ILE A 70 0.04 -1.72 -8.74
N PRO A 71 0.00 -1.47 -10.07
CA PRO A 71 -0.41 -2.50 -11.03
C PRO A 71 0.68 -3.55 -11.21
N ARG A 72 0.28 -4.76 -11.63
CA ARG A 72 1.24 -5.73 -12.17
C ARG A 72 1.86 -5.15 -13.44
N ASN A 73 3.17 -4.94 -13.45
CA ASN A 73 3.87 -4.28 -14.54
C ASN A 73 5.27 -4.90 -14.74
N VAL A 74 5.61 -5.22 -15.99
CA VAL A 74 6.88 -5.88 -16.32
C VAL A 74 8.09 -4.99 -16.00
N ARG A 75 8.00 -3.68 -16.24
CA ARG A 75 9.11 -2.74 -15.95
C ARG A 75 9.42 -2.66 -14.46
N LEU A 76 8.40 -2.76 -13.60
CA LEU A 76 8.60 -2.88 -12.14
C LEU A 76 9.40 -4.13 -11.77
N SER A 77 9.17 -5.26 -12.46
CA SER A 77 9.88 -6.52 -12.21
C SER A 77 11.28 -6.56 -12.80
N GLU A 78 11.51 -5.86 -13.93
CA GLU A 78 12.83 -5.78 -14.58
C GLU A 78 13.80 -4.84 -13.87
N ALA A 79 13.33 -3.70 -13.36
CA ALA A 79 14.18 -2.64 -12.80
C ALA A 79 15.19 -3.14 -11.73
N PRO A 80 14.81 -4.04 -10.79
CA PRO A 80 15.77 -4.63 -9.84
C PRO A 80 16.93 -5.39 -10.50
N SER A 81 16.72 -6.06 -11.63
CA SER A 81 17.78 -6.76 -12.37
C SER A 81 18.82 -5.80 -12.94
N PHE A 82 18.45 -4.54 -13.15
CA PHE A 82 19.35 -3.46 -13.56
C PHE A 82 19.89 -2.65 -12.36
N SER A 83 19.56 -3.06 -11.13
CA SER A 83 19.90 -2.33 -9.90
C SER A 83 19.42 -0.88 -9.90
N MET A 84 18.31 -0.61 -10.59
CA MET A 84 17.73 0.72 -10.70
C MET A 84 16.32 0.75 -10.10
N PRO A 85 15.92 1.84 -9.44
CA PRO A 85 14.51 2.08 -9.13
C PRO A 85 13.70 2.18 -10.43
N VAL A 86 12.44 1.73 -10.42
CA VAL A 86 11.54 1.87 -11.59
C VAL A 86 11.42 3.32 -12.07
N LEU A 87 11.53 4.28 -11.16
CA LEU A 87 11.48 5.71 -11.44
C LEU A 87 12.63 6.18 -12.34
N GLN A 88 13.76 5.48 -12.32
CA GLN A 88 14.93 5.74 -13.17
C GLN A 88 14.98 4.80 -14.38
N TYR A 89 14.67 3.51 -14.17
CA TYR A 89 14.68 2.50 -15.23
C TYR A 89 13.66 2.82 -16.34
N ASP A 90 12.42 3.13 -15.97
CA ASP A 90 11.37 3.56 -16.90
C ASP A 90 10.39 4.48 -16.17
N SER A 91 10.72 5.77 -16.15
CA SER A 91 9.98 6.81 -15.43
C SER A 91 8.53 7.02 -15.93
N LEU A 92 8.24 6.62 -17.17
CA LEU A 92 6.92 6.76 -17.80
C LEU A 92 6.10 5.46 -17.73
N SER A 93 6.68 4.38 -17.20
CA SER A 93 5.96 3.12 -16.99
C SER A 93 4.75 3.32 -16.08
N LYS A 94 3.71 2.51 -16.28
CA LYS A 94 2.51 2.50 -15.42
C LYS A 94 2.86 2.30 -13.94
N GLY A 95 3.89 1.49 -13.66
CA GLY A 95 4.38 1.26 -12.31
C GLY A 95 5.02 2.51 -11.70
N ALA A 96 5.92 3.17 -12.43
CA ALA A 96 6.54 4.42 -11.97
C ALA A 96 5.51 5.52 -11.71
N MET A 97 4.55 5.69 -12.61
CA MET A 97 3.45 6.66 -12.43
C MET A 97 2.59 6.31 -11.21
N ALA A 98 2.27 5.03 -10.98
CA ALA A 98 1.52 4.59 -9.81
C ALA A 98 2.27 4.87 -8.50
N TYR A 99 3.58 4.66 -8.45
CA TYR A 99 4.38 5.02 -7.27
C TYR A 99 4.38 6.54 -7.01
N ARG A 100 4.46 7.38 -8.05
CA ARG A 100 4.36 8.84 -7.90
C ARG A 100 2.99 9.24 -7.36
N ALA A 101 1.91 8.66 -7.89
CA ALA A 101 0.55 8.90 -7.42
C ALA A 101 0.38 8.46 -5.96
N LEU A 102 0.92 7.30 -5.58
CA LEU A 102 0.91 6.80 -4.20
C LEU A 102 1.65 7.77 -3.28
N THR A 103 2.80 8.30 -3.69
CA THR A 103 3.52 9.32 -2.93
C THR A 103 2.67 10.58 -2.71
N GLN A 104 1.96 11.06 -3.73
CA GLN A 104 1.07 12.21 -3.58
C GLN A 104 -0.07 11.94 -2.59
N GLU A 105 -0.70 10.76 -2.68
CA GLU A 105 -1.74 10.36 -1.74
C GLU A 105 -1.21 10.21 -0.31
N PHE A 106 -0.06 9.57 -0.15
CA PHE A 106 0.63 9.40 1.13
C PHE A 106 0.91 10.75 1.80
N LEU A 107 1.50 11.70 1.07
CA LEU A 107 1.79 13.02 1.59
C LEU A 107 0.50 13.77 1.96
N LYS A 108 -0.55 13.67 1.14
CA LYS A 108 -1.85 14.28 1.43
C LYS A 108 -2.43 13.77 2.75
N ASN A 109 -2.39 12.47 3.00
CA ASN A 109 -2.94 11.86 4.21
C ASN A 109 -2.13 12.24 5.47
N ASN A 110 -0.80 12.37 5.34
CA ASN A 110 0.08 12.75 6.45
C ASN A 110 0.03 14.25 6.77
N LEU A 111 0.03 15.12 5.76
CA LEU A 111 -0.03 16.57 5.96
C LEU A 111 -1.35 17.01 6.58
N ALA A 112 -2.47 16.36 6.21
CA ALA A 112 -3.77 16.57 6.85
C ALA A 112 -3.77 16.16 8.34
N THR A 113 -2.92 15.20 8.72
CA THR A 113 -2.79 14.71 10.11
C THR A 113 -1.94 15.64 10.96
N GLU A 114 -0.99 16.38 10.38
CA GLU A 114 -0.19 17.38 11.09
C GLU A 114 -0.99 18.65 11.40
N SER A 115 -1.93 19.06 10.54
CA SER A 115 -2.72 20.29 10.74
C SER A 115 -3.73 20.22 11.89
N VAL A 116 -4.05 19.02 12.39
CA VAL A 116 -4.97 18.81 13.53
C VAL A 116 -4.23 18.84 14.87
N LYS A 117 -2.89 18.74 14.88
CA LYS A 117 -2.09 18.78 16.11
C LYS A 117 -1.75 20.20 16.58
N GLU A 118 -2.06 21.23 15.79
CA GLU A 118 -1.76 22.63 16.09
C GLU A 118 -2.95 23.46 16.61
N VAL A 119 -4.08 22.83 16.97
CA VAL A 119 -5.27 23.50 17.53
C VAL A 119 -5.63 22.96 18.91
#